data_AF-A0A9E1R5Y6-F1
#
_entry.id   AF-A0A9E1R5Y6-F1
#
_cell.length_a   1.000
_cell.length_b   1.000
_cell.length_c   1.000
_cell.angle_alpha   90.00
_cell.angle_beta   90.00
_cell.angle_gamma   90.00
#
_symmetry.space_group_name_H-M   'P 1'
#
loop_
_entity.id
_entity.type
_entity.pdbx_description
1 polymer ?
#
loop_
_entity_poly.entity_id
_entity_poly.type
_entity_poly.pdbx_seq_one_letter_code
_entity_poly.pdbx_strand_id
1 'polypeptide(L)'
;PSLIIIIALLDSTRVFRISRSAAMNVVVMEFVEAARLRGEGMAWIIRKELLPNITAPLLAEFGLRFCFVFLFIASLSFLGLGIQPPLADWGSMVRENATLITYNDITPLLPAVAIAGLTVAVNFVVDWMLHLSSGLKKEHQ
;
A
#
# COMPACT_ATOMS: atom_id res chain seq x y z
N PRO A 1 -7.29 12.55 -12.50
CA PRO A 1 -6.31 13.38 -11.73
C PRO A 1 -6.81 13.81 -10.35
N SER A 2 -8.01 14.41 -10.25
CA SER A 2 -8.60 14.88 -8.98
C SER A 2 -8.80 13.75 -7.96
N LEU A 3 -9.32 12.60 -8.41
CA LEU A 3 -9.58 11.42 -7.57
C LEU A 3 -8.29 10.92 -6.87
N ILE A 4 -7.18 10.84 -7.62
CA ILE A 4 -5.87 10.43 -7.10
C ILE A 4 -5.37 11.43 -6.05
N ILE A 5 -5.48 12.74 -6.31
CA ILE A 5 -5.04 13.80 -5.40
C ILE A 5 -5.84 13.78 -4.10
N ILE A 6 -7.16 13.62 -4.18
CA ILE A 6 -8.05 13.56 -3.01
C ILE A 6 -7.67 12.36 -2.14
N ILE A 7 -7.54 11.18 -2.74
CA ILE A 7 -7.14 9.96 -2.02
C ILE A 7 -5.76 10.15 -1.38
N ALA A 8 -4.79 10.66 -2.14
CA ALA A 8 -3.44 10.91 -1.63
C ALA A 8 -3.43 11.88 -0.43
N LEU A 9 -4.21 12.96 -0.48
CA LEU A 9 -4.34 13.91 0.62
C LEU A 9 -4.99 13.26 1.85
N LEU A 10 -6.08 12.52 1.66
CA LEU A 10 -6.77 11.82 2.76
C LEU A 10 -5.85 10.79 3.43
N ASP A 11 -5.16 9.97 2.64
CA ASP A 11 -4.28 8.93 3.16
C ASP A 11 -2.99 9.47 3.76
N SER A 12 -2.47 10.62 3.28
CA SER A 12 -1.21 11.21 3.75
C SER A 12 -1.19 11.42 5.26
N THR A 13 -2.27 11.94 5.83
CA THR A 13 -2.40 12.22 7.26
C THR A 13 -2.26 10.94 8.10
N ARG A 14 -2.83 9.86 7.59
CA ARG A 14 -2.89 8.57 8.26
C ARG A 14 -1.56 7.83 8.15
N VAL A 15 -0.92 7.90 6.98
CA VAL A 15 0.45 7.40 6.77
C VAL A 15 1.41 8.14 7.71
N PHE A 16 1.33 9.47 7.78
CA PHE A 16 2.16 10.27 8.69
C PHE A 16 1.98 9.85 10.16
N ARG A 17 0.74 9.65 10.61
CA ARG A 17 0.45 9.22 11.99
C ARG A 17 1.09 7.87 12.32
N ILE A 18 1.03 6.92 11.40
CA ILE A 18 1.58 5.57 11.60
C ILE A 18 3.10 5.60 11.58
N SER A 19 3.70 6.29 10.61
CA SER A 19 5.15 6.50 10.55
C SER A 19 5.67 7.14 11.82
N ARG A 20 4.99 8.18 12.33
CA ARG A 20 5.35 8.84 13.59
C ARG A 20 5.25 7.89 14.77
N SER A 21 4.15 7.14 14.88
CA SER A 21 3.96 6.17 15.96
C SER A 21 5.04 5.10 15.97
N ALA A 22 5.39 4.54 14.81
CA ALA A 22 6.46 3.56 14.68
C ALA A 22 7.83 4.16 15.02
N ALA A 23 8.12 5.36 14.52
CA ALA A 23 9.37 6.06 14.78
C ALA A 23 9.57 6.39 16.27
N MET A 24 8.51 6.77 16.99
CA MET A 24 8.58 7.07 18.42
C MET A 24 9.00 5.87 19.28
N ASN A 25 8.69 4.64 18.85
CA ASN A 25 9.14 3.44 19.53
C ASN A 25 10.63 3.15 19.28
N VAL A 26 11.15 3.52 18.11
CA VAL A 26 12.52 3.23 17.70
C VAL A 26 13.50 4.31 18.19
N VAL A 27 13.06 5.57 18.24
CA VAL A 27 13.93 6.71 18.55
C VAL A 27 14.48 6.70 19.98
N VAL A 28 13.84 5.96 20.88
CA VAL A 28 14.23 5.80 22.30
C VAL A 28 15.15 4.60 22.54
N MET A 29 15.56 3.87 21.49
CA MET A 29 16.46 2.73 21.63
C MET A 29 17.92 3.13 21.76
N GLU A 30 18.69 2.34 22.50
CA GLU A 30 20.10 2.64 22.87
C GLU A 30 21.02 2.87 21.66
N PHE A 31 20.83 2.15 20.55
CA PHE A 31 21.64 2.35 19.34
C PHE A 31 21.42 3.72 18.69
N VAL A 32 20.19 4.27 18.79
CA VAL A 32 19.88 5.62 18.30
C VAL A 32 20.53 6.66 19.21
N GLU A 33 20.49 6.45 20.53
CA GLU A 33 21.15 7.32 21.50
C GLU A 33 22.67 7.32 21.30
N ALA A 34 23.28 6.14 21.13
CA ALA A 34 24.70 6.01 20.81
C ALA A 34 25.09 6.71 19.49
N ALA A 35 24.25 6.64 18.46
CA ALA A 35 24.46 7.37 17.21
C ALA A 35 24.40 8.90 17.41
N ARG A 36 23.47 9.40 18.25
CA ARG A 36 23.42 10.82 18.62
C ARG A 36 24.66 11.25 19.39
N LEU A 37 25.13 10.43 20.34
CA LEU A 37 26.35 10.71 21.12
C LEU A 37 27.62 10.75 20.27
N ARG A 38 27.67 9.97 19.17
CA ARG A 38 28.72 10.07 18.14
C ARG A 38 28.67 11.36 17.32
N GLY A 39 27.61 12.16 17.43
CA GLY A 39 27.42 13.37 16.63
C GLY A 39 26.88 13.10 15.22
N GLU A 40 26.27 11.93 14.98
CA GLU A 40 25.69 11.61 13.68
C GLU A 40 24.52 12.56 13.34
N GLY A 41 24.46 12.97 12.07
CA GLY A 41 23.43 13.88 11.59
C GLY A 41 22.04 13.24 11.62
N MET A 42 20.99 14.06 11.82
CA MET A 42 19.60 13.59 11.87
C MET A 42 19.19 12.80 10.63
N ALA A 43 19.61 13.22 9.44
CA ALA A 43 19.32 12.52 8.19
C ALA A 43 19.97 11.13 8.12
N TRP A 44 21.16 10.99 8.70
CA TRP A 44 21.86 9.71 8.79
C TRP A 44 21.13 8.76 9.73
N ILE A 45 20.77 9.24 10.94
CA ILE A 45 20.00 8.46 11.92
C ILE A 45 18.67 8.00 11.32
N ILE A 46 17.94 8.90 10.64
CA ILE A 46 16.66 8.55 10.02
C ILE A 46 16.82 7.43 8.99
N ARG A 47 17.81 7.54 8.09
CA ARG A 47 17.96 6.59 6.97
C ARG A 47 18.61 5.27 7.39
N LYS A 48 19.56 5.30 8.32
CA LYS A 48 20.37 4.15 8.70
C LYS A 48 19.83 3.41 9.92
N GLU A 49 19.30 4.14 10.89
CA GLU A 49 18.83 3.56 12.16
C GLU A 49 17.30 3.44 12.18
N LEU A 50 16.58 4.52 11.87
CA LEU A 50 15.13 4.57 12.05
C LEU A 50 14.38 3.81 10.95
N LEU A 51 14.65 4.14 9.69
CA LEU A 51 13.89 3.65 8.54
C LEU A 51 13.92 2.13 8.42
N PRO A 52 15.07 1.42 8.50
CA PRO A 52 15.09 -0.04 8.42
C PRO A 52 14.31 -0.71 9.55
N ASN A 53 14.34 -0.14 10.76
CA ASN A 53 13.65 -0.69 11.92
C ASN A 53 12.12 -0.50 11.87
N ILE A 54 11.62 0.54 11.19
CA ILE A 54 10.17 0.76 11.00
C ILE A 54 9.66 0.29 9.64
N THR A 55 10.52 -0.27 8.78
CA THR A 55 10.12 -0.66 7.41
C THR A 55 9.05 -1.76 7.42
N ALA A 56 9.15 -2.76 8.31
CA ALA A 56 8.15 -3.81 8.44
C ALA A 56 6.72 -3.26 8.71
N PRO A 57 6.46 -2.49 9.79
CA PRO A 57 5.11 -1.97 10.02
C PRO A 57 4.64 -1.01 8.92
N LEU A 58 5.55 -0.28 8.26
CA LEU A 58 5.19 0.58 7.12
C LEU A 58 4.76 -0.23 5.89
N LEU A 59 5.44 -1.33 5.58
CA LEU A 59 5.10 -2.19 4.46
C LEU A 59 3.77 -2.91 4.66
N ALA A 60 3.52 -3.42 5.87
CA ALA A 60 2.25 -4.04 6.23
C ALA A 60 1.08 -3.08 6.00
N GLU A 61 1.22 -1.85 6.52
CA GLU A 61 0.19 -0.83 6.39
C GLU A 61 0.01 -0.38 4.93
N PHE A 62 1.11 -0.26 4.18
CA PHE A 62 1.07 0.08 2.76
C PHE A 62 0.29 -0.95 1.95
N GLY A 63 0.55 -2.24 2.17
CA GLY A 63 -0.15 -3.33 1.49
C GLY A 63 -1.66 -3.29 1.71
N LEU A 64 -2.07 -3.22 2.98
CA LEU A 64 -3.47 -3.13 3.37
C LEU A 64 -4.18 -1.95 2.69
N ARG A 65 -3.53 -0.78 2.70
CA ARG A 65 -4.08 0.45 2.11
C ARG A 65 -4.18 0.40 0.61
N PHE A 66 -3.13 -0.09 -0.04
CA PHE A 66 -3.14 -0.24 -1.49
C PHE A 66 -4.35 -1.05 -1.92
N CYS A 67 -4.57 -2.22 -1.30
CA CYS A 67 -5.71 -3.08 -1.57
C CYS A 67 -7.05 -2.35 -1.34
N PHE A 68 -7.18 -1.65 -0.22
CA PHE A 68 -8.40 -0.89 0.10
C PHE A 68 -8.69 0.21 -0.94
N VAL A 69 -7.70 1.06 -1.23
CA VAL A 69 -7.82 2.17 -2.18
C VAL A 69 -8.11 1.66 -3.58
N PHE A 70 -7.41 0.61 -4.01
CA PHE A 70 -7.58 0.02 -5.34
C PHE A 70 -8.99 -0.53 -5.53
N LEU A 71 -9.48 -1.33 -4.57
CA LEU A 71 -10.85 -1.86 -4.61
C LEU A 71 -11.90 -0.74 -4.51
N PHE A 72 -11.64 0.30 -3.72
CA PHE A 72 -12.52 1.46 -3.61
C PHE A 72 -12.65 2.22 -4.95
N ILE A 73 -11.53 2.45 -5.64
CA ILE A 73 -11.55 3.07 -6.98
C ILE A 73 -12.30 2.17 -7.97
N ALA A 74 -12.00 0.88 -8.03
CA ALA A 74 -12.68 -0.05 -8.92
C ALA A 74 -14.20 -0.09 -8.67
N SER A 75 -14.61 -0.03 -7.40
CA SER A 75 -16.02 0.04 -6.99
C SER A 75 -16.69 1.34 -7.45
N LEU A 76 -16.02 2.49 -7.29
CA LEU A 76 -16.52 3.78 -7.78
C LEU A 76 -16.62 3.80 -9.31
N SER A 77 -15.63 3.25 -10.02
CA SER A 77 -15.65 3.12 -11.48
C SER A 77 -16.79 2.21 -11.95
N PHE A 78 -17.05 1.10 -11.26
CA PHE A 78 -18.20 0.24 -11.53
C PHE A 78 -19.54 0.98 -11.34
N LEU A 79 -19.65 1.81 -10.30
CA LEU A 79 -20.81 2.70 -10.07
C LEU A 79 -20.90 3.86 -11.07
N GLY A 80 -19.86 4.11 -11.89
CA GLY A 80 -19.81 5.17 -12.90
C GLY A 80 -19.37 6.53 -12.36
N LEU A 81 -18.83 6.57 -11.15
CA LEU A 81 -18.24 7.75 -10.52
C LEU A 81 -16.72 7.81 -10.71
N GLY A 82 -16.14 6.81 -11.38
CA GLY A 82 -14.71 6.67 -11.57
C GLY A 82 -14.18 7.31 -12.86
N ILE A 83 -13.13 6.71 -13.40
CA ILE A 83 -12.42 7.21 -14.57
C ILE A 83 -13.31 7.05 -15.82
N GLN A 84 -13.60 8.14 -16.52
CA GLN A 84 -14.41 8.11 -17.74
C GLN A 84 -13.57 7.67 -18.96
N PRO A 85 -14.19 7.03 -19.97
CA PRO A 85 -13.56 6.76 -21.25
C PRO A 85 -12.92 8.03 -21.85
N PRO A 86 -11.79 7.96 -22.58
CA PRO A 86 -11.17 6.80 -23.23
C PRO A 86 -10.09 6.07 -22.40
N LEU A 87 -9.90 6.46 -21.13
CA LEU A 87 -8.88 5.83 -20.28
C LEU A 87 -9.34 4.43 -19.86
N ALA A 88 -8.46 3.44 -19.98
CA ALA A 88 -8.76 2.07 -19.56
C ALA A 88 -8.84 1.97 -18.03
N ASP A 89 -9.99 1.57 -17.51
CA ASP A 89 -10.25 1.33 -16.09
C ASP A 89 -10.96 -0.02 -15.92
N TRP A 90 -10.40 -0.93 -15.12
CA TRP A 90 -10.95 -2.27 -14.98
C TRP A 90 -12.34 -2.29 -14.33
N GLY A 91 -12.66 -1.34 -13.44
CA GLY A 91 -13.99 -1.24 -12.83
C GLY A 91 -15.07 -0.79 -13.81
N SER A 92 -14.76 0.18 -14.68
CA SER A 92 -15.68 0.60 -15.75
C SER A 92 -15.85 -0.50 -16.79
N MET A 93 -14.78 -1.24 -17.13
CA MET A 93 -14.85 -2.38 -18.05
C MET A 93 -15.80 -3.49 -17.54
N VAL A 94 -15.82 -3.77 -16.22
CA VAL A 94 -16.80 -4.72 -15.65
C VAL A 94 -18.23 -4.22 -15.89
N ARG A 95 -18.48 -2.93 -15.63
CA ARG A 95 -19.81 -2.30 -15.79
C ARG A 95 -20.26 -2.30 -17.25
N GLU A 96 -19.41 -1.85 -18.16
CA GLU A 96 -19.73 -1.72 -19.60
C GLU A 96 -20.09 -3.07 -20.23
N ASN A 97 -19.40 -4.13 -19.80
CA ASN A 97 -19.61 -5.47 -20.34
C ASN A 97 -20.67 -6.25 -19.54
N ALA A 98 -21.17 -5.77 -18.40
CA ALA A 98 -22.05 -6.54 -17.50
C ALA A 98 -23.30 -7.14 -18.18
N THR A 99 -23.82 -6.51 -19.24
CA THR A 99 -24.97 -7.03 -20.01
C THR A 99 -24.63 -8.30 -20.79
N LEU A 100 -23.36 -8.50 -21.15
CA LEU A 100 -22.86 -9.69 -21.86
C LEU A 100 -22.97 -10.97 -21.03
N ILE A 101 -23.09 -10.86 -19.69
CA ILE A 101 -23.34 -12.01 -18.81
C ILE A 101 -24.64 -12.72 -19.20
N THR A 102 -25.69 -11.95 -19.54
CA THR A 102 -26.99 -12.50 -19.97
C THR A 102 -26.88 -13.25 -21.31
N TYR A 103 -25.83 -12.98 -22.09
CA TYR A 103 -25.52 -13.65 -23.35
C TYR A 103 -24.51 -14.80 -23.18
N ASN A 104 -24.23 -15.23 -21.94
CA ASN A 104 -23.27 -16.30 -21.63
C ASN A 104 -21.82 -15.98 -22.10
N ASP A 105 -21.45 -14.70 -22.09
CA ASP A 105 -20.12 -14.23 -22.43
C ASP A 105 -19.31 -13.93 -21.14
N ILE A 106 -18.05 -14.37 -21.13
CA ILE A 106 -17.13 -14.24 -19.99
C ILE A 106 -16.35 -12.91 -19.99
N THR A 107 -16.47 -12.10 -21.04
CA THR A 107 -15.80 -10.80 -21.18
C THR A 107 -15.84 -9.91 -19.93
N PRO A 108 -16.97 -9.79 -19.18
CA PRO A 108 -17.05 -8.96 -17.98
C PRO A 108 -16.29 -9.55 -16.79
N LEU A 109 -16.08 -10.87 -16.79
CA LEU A 109 -15.42 -11.60 -15.71
C LEU A 109 -13.90 -11.43 -15.77
N LEU A 110 -13.33 -11.19 -16.95
CA LEU A 110 -11.89 -10.98 -17.14
C LEU A 110 -11.34 -9.80 -16.29
N PRO A 111 -11.88 -8.57 -16.38
CA PRO A 111 -11.40 -7.46 -15.56
C PRO A 111 -11.71 -7.69 -14.06
N ALA A 112 -12.80 -8.37 -13.71
CA ALA A 112 -13.11 -8.71 -12.32
C ALA A 112 -12.07 -9.67 -11.72
N VAL A 113 -11.67 -10.70 -12.47
CA VAL A 113 -10.62 -11.64 -12.07
C VAL A 113 -9.25 -10.95 -12.02
N ALA A 114 -8.97 -10.02 -12.94
CA ALA A 114 -7.73 -9.23 -12.89
C ALA A 114 -7.64 -8.36 -11.63
N ILE A 115 -8.73 -7.69 -11.23
CA ILE A 115 -8.81 -6.92 -9.98
C ILE A 115 -8.56 -7.82 -8.76
N ALA A 116 -9.23 -8.98 -8.69
CA ALA A 116 -9.07 -9.93 -7.60
C ALA A 116 -7.65 -10.50 -7.55
N GLY A 117 -7.11 -10.91 -8.70
CA GLY A 117 -5.76 -11.46 -8.84
C GLY A 117 -4.68 -10.47 -8.43
N LEU A 118 -4.80 -9.20 -8.84
CA LEU A 118 -3.85 -8.16 -8.45
C LEU A 118 -3.89 -7.92 -6.93
N THR A 119 -5.08 -7.88 -6.34
CA THR A 119 -5.25 -7.67 -4.90
C THR A 119 -4.59 -8.80 -4.10
N VAL A 120 -4.80 -10.05 -4.52
CA VAL A 120 -4.15 -11.22 -3.89
C VAL A 120 -2.64 -11.19 -4.09
N ALA A 121 -2.16 -10.89 -5.31
CA ALA A 121 -0.74 -10.82 -5.61
C ALA A 121 -0.02 -9.77 -4.76
N VAL A 122 -0.61 -8.59 -4.58
CA VAL A 122 -0.02 -7.54 -3.73
C VAL A 122 0.02 -7.95 -2.27
N ASN A 123 -1.04 -8.59 -1.74
CA ASN A 123 -1.00 -9.13 -0.38
C ASN A 123 0.14 -10.14 -0.21
N PHE A 124 0.34 -11.06 -1.15
CA PHE A 124 1.46 -12.01 -1.09
C PHE A 124 2.83 -11.33 -1.17
N VAL A 125 2.99 -10.29 -1.99
CA VAL A 125 4.24 -9.52 -2.05
C VAL A 125 4.52 -8.84 -0.71
N VAL A 126 3.50 -8.25 -0.07
CA VAL A 126 3.63 -7.61 1.23
C VAL A 126 4.00 -8.63 2.30
N ASP A 127 3.32 -9.76 2.35
CA ASP A 127 3.62 -10.86 3.27
C ASP A 127 5.06 -11.37 3.08
N TRP A 128 5.49 -11.55 1.82
CA TRP A 128 6.87 -11.93 1.50
C TRP A 128 7.90 -10.91 2.01
N MET A 129 7.66 -9.62 1.80
CA MET A 129 8.56 -8.57 2.29
C MET A 129 8.60 -8.51 3.82
N LEU A 130 7.47 -8.74 4.49
CA LEU A 130 7.39 -8.85 5.95
C LEU A 130 8.16 -10.07 6.47
N HIS A 131 8.06 -11.21 5.77
CA HIS A 131 8.85 -12.40 6.07
C HIS A 131 10.35 -12.12 5.95
N LEU A 132 10.79 -11.41 4.91
CA LEU A 132 12.20 -11.06 4.73
C LEU A 132 12.70 -10.11 5.84
N SER A 133 11.90 -9.09 6.17
CA SER A 133 12.26 -8.13 7.22
C SER A 133 12.25 -8.72 8.63
N SER A 134 11.44 -9.76 8.88
CA SER A 134 11.41 -10.47 10.16
C SER A 134 12.47 -11.57 10.25
N GLY A 135 12.82 -12.21 9.12
CA GLY A 135 13.88 -13.22 9.02
C GLY A 135 15.27 -12.67 9.34
N LEU A 136 15.60 -11.47 8.86
CA LEU A 136 16.89 -10.82 9.16
C LEU A 136 17.08 -10.48 10.64
N LYS A 137 16.01 -10.41 11.44
CA LYS A 137 16.11 -10.10 12.87
C LYS A 137 16.46 -11.31 13.74
N LYS A 138 16.37 -12.53 13.20
CA LYS A 138 16.69 -13.77 13.95
C LYS A 138 18.17 -14.14 13.98
N GLU A 139 19.02 -13.53 13.15
CA GLU A 139 20.47 -13.83 13.11
C GLU A 139 21.33 -12.88 13.97
N HIS A 140 20.72 -11.88 14.61
CA HIS A 140 21.43 -10.87 15.42
C HIS A 140 20.96 -10.80 16.89
N GLN A 141 20.31 -11.85 17.39
CA GLN A 141 20.16 -12.12 18.83
C GLN A 141 21.07 -13.27 19.23
#